data_AF-A0A357QI94-F1
#
_entry.id   AF-A0A357QI94-F1
#
_cell.length_a   1.000
_cell.length_b   1.000
_cell.length_c   1.000
_cell.angle_alpha   90.00
_cell.angle_beta   90.00
_cell.angle_gamma   90.00
#
_symmetry.space_group_name_H-M   'P 1'
#
loop_
_entity.id
_entity.type
_entity.pdbx_description
1 polymer ?
#
loop_
_entity_poly.entity_id
_entity_poly.type
_entity_poly.pdbx_seq_one_letter_code
_entity_poly.pdbx_strand_id
1 'polypeptide(L)'
;MSKTEPEFNHLPIGENTGKICDMSYIKESFGEKNNLIIEIIDTFISQVSEELLTINDAVEKIDFKTIRSTAHKMKTSVSIMGISSIKPILVEMEITGESDSDIKKLSELNHKLNSLCSQAIAEITAEKQNFC
;
A
#
# COMPACT_ATOMS: atom_id res chain seq x y z
N MET A 1 -31.09 14.36 2.65
CA MET A 1 -29.67 14.75 2.44
C MET A 1 -28.87 13.47 2.37
N SER A 2 -28.73 12.95 1.16
CA SER A 2 -28.03 11.69 0.91
C SER A 2 -26.59 12.00 0.51
N LYS A 3 -25.63 11.54 1.30
CA LYS A 3 -24.26 11.32 0.84
C LYS A 3 -23.97 9.85 1.08
N THR A 4 -24.32 9.02 0.10
CA THR A 4 -23.88 7.65 0.01
C THR A 4 -22.41 7.68 -0.36
N GLU A 5 -21.57 7.19 0.54
CA GLU A 5 -20.19 6.79 0.22
C GLU A 5 -20.24 5.70 -0.86
N PRO A 6 -19.30 5.66 -1.82
CA PRO A 6 -19.29 4.59 -2.80
C PRO A 6 -18.94 3.27 -2.10
N GLU A 7 -19.93 2.37 -2.03
CA GLU A 7 -19.73 0.98 -1.65
C GLU A 7 -18.90 0.28 -2.73
N PHE A 8 -17.62 0.05 -2.45
CA PHE A 8 -16.74 -0.82 -3.25
C PHE A 8 -17.08 -2.29 -2.96
N ASN A 9 -18.24 -2.73 -3.44
CA ASN A 9 -18.53 -4.14 -3.61
C ASN A 9 -18.18 -4.52 -5.06
N HIS A 10 -17.64 -5.73 -5.22
CA HIS A 10 -17.22 -6.39 -6.47
C HIS A 10 -15.70 -6.35 -6.71
N LEU A 11 -14.93 -6.95 -5.80
CA LEU A 11 -13.65 -7.54 -6.20
C LEU A 11 -13.93 -8.90 -6.88
N PRO A 12 -13.43 -9.16 -8.10
CA PRO A 12 -13.55 -10.47 -8.71
C PRO A 12 -12.75 -11.49 -7.90
N ILE A 13 -13.35 -12.65 -7.66
CA ILE A 13 -12.68 -13.82 -7.08
C ILE A 13 -11.78 -14.39 -8.18
N GLY A 14 -10.63 -13.76 -8.39
CA GLY A 14 -9.58 -14.20 -9.31
C GLY A 14 -8.74 -15.32 -8.69
N GLU A 15 -8.28 -16.24 -9.54
CA GLU A 15 -7.44 -17.39 -9.22
C GLU A 15 -6.31 -17.05 -8.23
N ASN A 16 -6.05 -17.96 -7.29
CA ASN A 16 -5.00 -17.87 -6.27
C ASN A 16 -3.59 -17.90 -6.90
N THR A 17 -3.20 -16.78 -7.51
CA THR A 17 -1.91 -16.56 -8.17
C THR A 17 -0.84 -16.03 -7.20
N GLY A 18 -1.15 -15.93 -5.91
CA GLY A 18 -0.29 -15.30 -4.91
C GLY A 18 -0.13 -13.79 -5.07
N LYS A 19 -0.74 -13.16 -6.10
CA LYS A 19 -0.71 -11.72 -6.32
C LYS A 19 -1.46 -10.97 -5.23
N ILE A 20 -0.95 -9.81 -4.85
CA ILE A 20 -1.55 -8.93 -3.84
C ILE A 20 -2.01 -7.58 -4.40
N CYS A 21 -1.65 -7.26 -5.64
CA CYS A 21 -2.05 -6.03 -6.32
C CYS A 21 -3.21 -6.28 -7.30
N ASP A 22 -4.17 -5.34 -7.36
CA ASP A 22 -5.26 -5.34 -8.34
C ASP A 22 -5.23 -4.03 -9.14
N MET A 23 -4.75 -4.14 -10.38
CA MET A 23 -4.62 -3.00 -11.32
C MET A 23 -5.87 -2.81 -12.19
N SER A 24 -6.94 -3.58 -11.98
CA SER A 24 -8.16 -3.52 -12.80
C SER A 24 -8.78 -2.13 -12.76
N TYR A 25 -8.82 -1.50 -11.58
CA TYR A 25 -9.33 -0.13 -11.42
C TYR A 25 -8.60 0.88 -12.31
N ILE A 26 -7.27 0.82 -12.37
CA ILE A 26 -6.47 1.73 -13.18
C ILE A 26 -6.69 1.46 -14.66
N LYS A 27 -6.70 0.19 -15.07
CA LYS A 27 -6.97 -0.19 -16.47
C LYS A 27 -8.33 0.27 -16.94
N GLU A 28 -9.37 0.08 -16.11
CA GLU A 28 -10.74 0.51 -16.41
C GLU A 28 -10.90 2.03 -16.42
N SER A 29 -10.26 2.73 -15.47
CA SER A 29 -10.38 4.18 -15.33
C SER A 29 -9.64 4.96 -16.42
N PHE A 30 -8.51 4.44 -16.91
CA PHE A 30 -7.63 5.16 -17.83
C PHE A 30 -7.61 4.59 -19.26
N GLY A 31 -8.16 3.40 -19.51
CA GLY A 31 -8.27 2.80 -20.84
C GLY A 31 -6.90 2.55 -21.48
N GLU A 32 -6.76 2.87 -22.78
CA GLU A 32 -5.52 2.67 -23.55
C GLU A 32 -4.49 3.80 -23.38
N LYS A 33 -4.60 4.63 -22.34
CA LYS A 33 -3.66 5.73 -22.07
C LYS A 33 -2.40 5.23 -21.38
N ASN A 34 -1.65 4.37 -22.07
CA ASN A 34 -0.47 3.68 -21.52
C ASN A 34 0.54 4.62 -20.84
N ASN A 35 0.84 5.78 -21.45
CA ASN A 35 1.77 6.75 -20.86
C ASN A 35 1.29 7.29 -19.50
N LEU A 36 -0.02 7.53 -19.35
CA LEU A 36 -0.59 8.01 -18.09
C LEU A 36 -0.60 6.90 -17.03
N ILE A 37 -0.88 5.65 -17.44
CA ILE A 37 -0.80 4.49 -16.54
C ILE A 37 0.63 4.29 -16.03
N ILE A 38 1.62 4.40 -16.92
CA ILE A 38 3.05 4.36 -16.58
C ILE A 38 3.41 5.46 -15.57
N GLU A 39 2.97 6.70 -15.78
CA GLU A 39 3.22 7.81 -14.87
C GLU A 39 2.60 7.58 -13.48
N ILE A 40 1.38 7.06 -13.43
CA ILE A 40 0.70 6.71 -12.16
C ILE A 40 1.45 5.60 -11.43
N ILE A 41 1.89 4.56 -12.15
CA ILE A 41 2.69 3.47 -11.59
C ILE A 41 4.01 3.99 -11.02
N ASP A 42 4.75 4.81 -11.78
CA ASP A 42 6.04 5.35 -11.34
C ASP A 42 5.90 6.26 -10.13
N THR A 43 4.86 7.10 -10.12
CA THR A 43 4.53 7.96 -8.98
C THR A 43 4.25 7.13 -7.74
N PHE A 44 3.43 6.08 -7.88
CA PHE A 44 3.11 5.18 -6.77
C PHE A 44 4.34 4.44 -6.24
N ILE A 45 5.16 3.85 -7.10
CA ILE A 45 6.37 3.13 -6.69
C ILE A 45 7.31 4.07 -5.92
N SER A 46 7.51 5.29 -6.43
CA SER A 46 8.34 6.29 -5.76
C SER A 46 7.78 6.64 -4.38
N GLN A 47 6.49 6.95 -4.30
CA GLN A 47 5.84 7.37 -3.06
C GLN A 47 5.86 6.26 -2.00
N VAL A 48 5.47 5.03 -2.36
CA VAL A 48 5.47 3.89 -1.42
C VAL A 48 6.88 3.55 -0.96
N SER A 49 7.88 3.67 -1.82
CA SER A 49 9.27 3.45 -1.43
C SER A 49 9.75 4.49 -0.41
N GLU A 50 9.43 5.76 -0.60
CA GLU A 50 9.77 6.85 0.34
C GLU A 50 9.03 6.70 1.68
N GLU A 51 7.73 6.38 1.64
CA GLU A 51 6.91 6.13 2.82
C GLU A 51 7.41 4.93 3.61
N LEU A 52 7.79 3.84 2.94
CA LEU A 52 8.35 2.64 3.57
C LEU A 52 9.70 2.92 4.24
N LEU A 53 10.60 3.66 3.58
CA LEU A 53 11.87 4.08 4.18
C LEU A 53 11.64 4.93 5.43
N THR A 54 10.70 5.87 5.36
CA THR A 54 10.33 6.72 6.51
C THR A 54 9.79 5.90 7.67
N ILE A 55 8.94 4.90 7.41
CA ILE A 55 8.43 3.99 8.43
C ILE A 55 9.56 3.16 9.04
N ASN A 56 10.46 2.61 8.22
CA ASN A 56 11.60 1.83 8.70
C ASN A 56 12.48 2.62 9.68
N ASP A 57 12.88 3.83 9.27
CA ASP A 57 13.66 4.74 10.12
C ASP A 57 12.94 5.09 11.41
N ALA A 58 11.64 5.34 11.34
CA ALA A 58 10.84 5.71 12.51
C ALA A 58 10.65 4.53 13.48
N VAL A 59 10.56 3.30 12.98
CA VAL A 59 10.52 2.08 13.81
C VAL A 59 11.84 1.89 14.56
N GLU A 60 12.98 2.07 13.88
CA GLU A 60 14.30 1.99 14.53
C GLU A 60 14.49 3.06 15.62
N LYS A 61 13.92 4.24 15.41
CA LYS A 61 14.00 5.39 16.34
C LYS A 61 12.88 5.42 17.39
N ILE A 62 11.91 4.49 17.31
CA ILE A 62 10.73 4.45 18.18
C ILE A 62 9.95 5.79 18.09
N ASP A 63 9.84 6.34 16.88
CA ASP A 63 9.10 7.58 16.59
C ASP A 63 7.65 7.28 16.19
N PHE A 64 6.81 7.06 17.20
CA PHE A 64 5.38 6.72 17.03
C PHE A 64 4.59 7.78 16.25
N LYS A 65 4.96 9.06 16.40
CA LYS A 65 4.30 10.16 15.70
C LYS A 65 4.55 10.06 14.20
N THR A 66 5.80 9.84 13.81
CA THR A 66 6.17 9.66 12.40
C THR A 66 5.53 8.40 11.84
N ILE A 67 5.61 7.26 12.54
CA ILE A 67 4.98 5.99 12.14
C ILE A 67 3.49 6.19 11.86
N ARG A 68 2.74 6.77 12.80
CA ARG A 68 1.31 6.98 12.65
C ARG A 68 0.99 7.86 11.45
N SER A 69 1.71 8.97 11.30
CA SER A 69 1.45 9.93 10.21
C SER A 69 1.79 9.34 8.83
N THR A 70 2.86 8.58 8.72
CA THR A 70 3.30 7.98 7.46
C THR A 70 2.46 6.76 7.11
N ALA A 71 2.09 5.92 8.08
CA ALA A 71 1.18 4.80 7.87
C ALA A 71 -0.19 5.27 7.35
N HIS A 72 -0.68 6.41 7.87
CA HIS A 72 -1.92 7.03 7.38
C HIS A 72 -1.85 7.45 5.91
N LYS A 73 -0.76 8.12 5.52
CA LYS A 73 -0.52 8.54 4.14
C LYS A 73 -0.42 7.32 3.22
N MET A 74 0.41 6.35 3.60
CA MET A 74 0.66 5.14 2.84
C MET A 74 -0.60 4.30 2.63
N LYS A 75 -1.52 4.30 3.59
CA LYS A 75 -2.83 3.62 3.47
C LYS A 75 -3.65 4.15 2.31
N THR A 76 -3.59 5.46 2.06
CA THR A 76 -4.23 6.09 0.90
C THR A 76 -3.51 5.66 -0.38
N SER A 77 -2.17 5.71 -0.41
CA SER A 77 -1.34 5.30 -1.55
C SER A 77 -1.68 3.87 -2.01
N VAL A 78 -1.65 2.90 -1.09
CA VAL A 78 -1.88 1.48 -1.42
C VAL A 78 -3.32 1.14 -1.79
N SER A 79 -4.29 1.96 -1.37
CA SER A 79 -5.70 1.79 -1.75
C SER A 79 -5.92 2.07 -3.24
N ILE A 80 -5.19 3.02 -3.82
CA ILE A 80 -5.28 3.37 -5.25
C ILE A 80 -4.87 2.18 -6.14
N MET A 81 -3.91 1.38 -5.69
CA MET A 81 -3.40 0.20 -6.39
C MET A 81 -4.11 -1.11 -6.01
N GLY A 82 -5.23 -1.04 -5.26
CA GLY A 82 -6.02 -2.21 -4.88
C GLY A 82 -5.32 -3.16 -3.89
N ILE A 83 -4.28 -2.71 -3.18
CA ILE A 83 -3.47 -3.59 -2.31
C ILE A 83 -4.11 -3.73 -0.92
N SER A 84 -5.12 -4.60 -0.85
CA SER A 84 -5.91 -4.81 0.37
C SER A 84 -5.12 -5.46 1.52
N SER A 85 -4.08 -6.25 1.23
CA SER A 85 -3.29 -7.00 2.22
C SER A 85 -2.42 -6.11 3.12
N ILE A 86 -1.99 -4.94 2.64
CA ILE A 86 -1.15 -4.00 3.39
C ILE A 86 -1.97 -3.15 4.36
N LYS A 87 -3.23 -2.85 4.01
CA LYS A 87 -4.08 -1.92 4.77
C LYS A 87 -4.26 -2.30 6.25
N PRO A 88 -4.51 -3.56 6.65
CA PRO A 88 -4.61 -3.94 8.05
C PRO A 88 -3.32 -3.66 8.84
N ILE A 89 -2.15 -3.88 8.24
CA ILE A 89 -0.85 -3.64 8.89
C ILE A 89 -0.69 -2.14 9.17
N LEU A 90 -0.99 -1.29 8.18
CA LEU A 90 -0.90 0.16 8.35
C LEU A 90 -1.87 0.68 9.41
N VAL A 91 -3.10 0.16 9.45
CA VAL A 91 -4.07 0.50 10.51
C VAL A 91 -3.55 0.09 11.88
N GLU A 92 -2.94 -1.07 11.99
CA GLU A 92 -2.39 -1.56 13.25
C GLU A 92 -1.19 -0.69 13.70
N MET A 93 -0.32 -0.28 12.78
CA MET A 93 0.77 0.66 13.06
C MET A 93 0.26 2.05 13.47
N GLU A 94 -0.87 2.53 12.93
CA GLU A 94 -1.48 3.81 13.33
C GLU A 94 -1.93 3.81 14.81
N ILE A 95 -2.42 2.68 15.31
CA ILE A 95 -3.02 2.56 16.64
C ILE A 95 -2.09 1.94 17.70
N THR A 96 -0.91 1.48 17.30
CA THR A 96 0.07 0.87 18.21
C THR A 96 0.55 1.92 19.23
N GLY A 97 0.58 1.53 20.51
CA GLY A 97 0.97 2.39 21.64
C GLY A 97 2.48 2.40 21.89
N GLU A 98 2.89 2.84 23.08
CA GLU A 98 4.31 3.04 23.44
C GLU A 98 4.86 2.01 24.46
N SER A 99 4.16 0.89 24.68
CA SER A 99 4.63 -0.15 25.60
C SER A 99 5.75 -1.03 25.00
N ASP A 100 6.52 -1.74 25.84
CA ASP A 100 7.55 -2.68 25.36
C ASP A 100 6.95 -3.78 24.44
N SER A 101 5.73 -4.23 24.74
CA SER A 101 4.99 -5.16 23.88
C SER A 101 4.62 -4.53 22.53
N ASP A 102 4.29 -3.25 22.53
CA ASP A 102 3.97 -2.50 21.31
C ASP A 102 5.20 -2.31 20.43
N ILE A 103 6.37 -2.03 21.01
CA ILE A 103 7.64 -1.89 20.26
C ILE A 103 8.00 -3.21 19.55
N LYS A 104 7.89 -4.34 20.26
CA LYS A 104 8.13 -5.65 19.63
C LYS A 104 7.15 -5.92 18.49
N LYS A 105 5.86 -5.66 18.73
CA LYS A 105 4.81 -5.80 17.72
C LYS A 105 5.05 -4.91 16.50
N LEU A 106 5.47 -3.68 16.72
CA LEU A 106 5.79 -2.71 15.69
C LEU A 106 6.93 -3.21 14.78
N SER A 107 7.97 -3.82 15.37
CA SER A 107 9.04 -4.47 14.59
C SER A 107 8.50 -5.61 13.71
N GLU A 108 7.61 -6.46 14.24
CA GLU A 108 6.99 -7.56 13.48
C GLU A 108 6.10 -7.04 12.35
N LEU A 109 5.31 -5.99 12.60
CA LEU A 109 4.49 -5.32 11.60
C LEU A 109 5.37 -4.70 10.51
N ASN A 110 6.47 -4.06 10.89
CA ASN A 110 7.39 -3.46 9.93
C ASN A 110 8.02 -4.51 9.02
N HIS A 111 8.44 -5.66 9.54
CA HIS A 111 8.95 -6.75 8.70
C HIS A 111 7.89 -7.26 7.70
N LYS A 112 6.63 -7.44 8.14
CA LYS A 112 5.54 -7.83 7.24
C LYS A 112 5.26 -6.77 6.18
N LEU A 113 5.27 -5.49 6.57
CA LEU A 113 5.08 -4.36 5.67
C LEU A 113 6.15 -4.35 4.57
N ASN A 114 7.43 -4.49 4.93
CA ASN A 114 8.54 -4.55 3.97
C ASN A 114 8.38 -5.71 2.97
N SER A 115 8.04 -6.90 3.46
CA SER A 115 7.83 -8.07 2.60
C SER A 115 6.71 -7.84 1.58
N LEU A 116 5.57 -7.31 2.03
CA LEU A 116 4.42 -7.07 1.15
C LEU A 116 4.66 -5.90 0.20
N CYS A 117 5.34 -4.84 0.63
CA CYS A 117 5.68 -3.73 -0.26
C CYS A 117 6.66 -4.18 -1.35
N SER A 118 7.67 -4.99 -1.00
CA SER A 118 8.59 -5.56 -1.97
C SER A 118 7.86 -6.43 -2.99
N GLN A 119 6.90 -7.24 -2.55
CA GLN A 119 6.07 -8.04 -3.43
C GLN A 119 5.21 -7.16 -4.35
N ALA A 120 4.53 -6.16 -3.79
CA ALA A 120 3.66 -5.27 -4.54
C ALA A 120 4.42 -4.48 -5.61
N ILE A 121 5.57 -3.91 -5.26
CA ILE A 121 6.44 -3.20 -6.20
C ILE A 121 6.89 -4.13 -7.33
N ALA A 122 7.27 -5.37 -7.03
CA ALA A 122 7.68 -6.34 -8.04
C ALA A 122 6.52 -6.69 -9.00
N GLU A 123 5.32 -6.94 -8.47
CA GLU A 123 4.12 -7.21 -9.26
C GLU A 123 3.74 -6.04 -10.18
N ILE A 124 3.71 -4.82 -9.64
CA ILE A 124 3.38 -3.61 -10.39
C ILE A 124 4.44 -3.30 -11.44
N THR A 125 5.73 -3.49 -11.12
CA THR A 125 6.83 -3.30 -12.07
C THR A 125 6.76 -4.30 -13.23
N ALA A 126 6.40 -5.55 -12.96
CA ALA A 126 6.17 -6.55 -14.00
C ALA A 126 4.97 -6.17 -14.88
N GLU A 127 3.87 -5.73 -14.26
CA GLU A 127 2.66 -5.29 -14.98
C GLU A 127 2.92 -4.06 -15.85
N LYS A 128 3.78 -3.14 -15.41
CA LYS A 128 4.19 -1.95 -16.16
C LYS A 128 4.70 -2.31 -17.57
N GLN A 129 5.37 -3.46 -17.74
CA GLN A 129 5.92 -3.90 -19.03
C GLN A 129 4.84 -4.16 -20.08
N ASN A 130 3.58 -4.38 -19.67
CA ASN A 130 2.45 -4.55 -20.59
C ASN A 130 2.01 -3.23 -21.25
N PHE A 131 2.52 -2.09 -20.79
CA PHE A 131 2.16 -0.76 -21.28
C PHE A 131 3.31 -0.05 -22.03
N CYS A 132 4.52 -0.63 -21.99
CA CYS A 132 5.72 -0.08 -22.63
C CYS A 132 5.84 -0.46 -24.12
#